data_AF-A0A3R7LE20-F1
#
_entry.id   AF-A0A3R7LE20-F1
#
_cell.length_a   1.000
_cell.length_b   1.000
_cell.length_c   1.000
_cell.angle_alpha   90.00
_cell.angle_beta   90.00
_cell.angle_gamma   90.00
#
_symmetry.space_group_name_H-M   'P 1'
#
loop_
_entity.id
_entity.type
_entity.pdbx_description
1 polymer ?
#
loop_
_entity_poly.entity_id
_entity_poly.type
_entity_poly.pdbx_seq_one_letter_code
_entity_poly.pdbx_strand_id
1 'polypeptide(L)'
;MGKRRRAVSDVAGFLEEILSCSRLDESRVEGASLQRASDAAVAQRGCSSSRSRSRSRSRSESRNVTSTSTSSPASRLLTSSSGGINSSDSQKSTTSAFATEMSFFFRAEEELADMSLYLARVASSARTPAALVAFVDHFSKHGAEPVMLSLKRSGTQPKLFELLCSGTTSGLSEEYQQCFLRFIALLVKLSDAEVVYGAELMKFLLQCCQRCPAAAVDAHTQCTRPLHWSQRARPAAVVPARPSGLAELKAGVNALCEEEEEGTSSAALALRVLLEVVFRQNRGVSHPSVPSVCLVFAEFGGFKTVSALLGAEECADALHLLEAVTLCEGLRGAYASELRMTAASLVRLITEAETRGGVGEARGEEKNAALRVLTNVTGLVPSVLSGSPQQSRALALVAADTLTDAEAIPDTLAFTLCLTTNIVKWEAREHADEFTGFLVEDASFLTRVAGLAFRAYHAEGTERHVLAGYYALLLAVLSLCATPRLQLRVPVMTAVAHATRGTAALKKVATKPMTLIVAVLQEFLLFQSSAGALTRDSLVSMSGIIDSVVRCNGIDVSSDE
;
A
#
# COMPACT_ATOMS: atom_id res chain seq x y z
N MET A 1 -17.67 27.10 -29.20
CA MET A 1 -17.86 25.73 -29.75
C MET A 1 -16.53 24.99 -29.63
N GLY A 2 -16.45 23.66 -29.45
CA GLY A 2 -17.50 22.66 -29.23
C GLY A 2 -16.94 21.43 -28.51
N LYS A 3 -17.76 20.68 -27.76
CA LYS A 3 -17.33 19.53 -26.95
C LYS A 3 -17.02 18.32 -27.85
N ARG A 4 -15.85 17.70 -27.74
CA ARG A 4 -15.58 16.38 -28.34
C ARG A 4 -16.25 15.29 -27.50
N ARG A 5 -17.32 14.69 -28.02
CA ARG A 5 -17.74 13.33 -27.60
C ARG A 5 -16.68 12.32 -28.07
N ARG A 6 -16.42 11.28 -27.27
CA ARG A 6 -15.94 9.98 -27.77
C ARG A 6 -17.15 9.04 -27.82
N ALA A 7 -17.12 8.04 -28.70
CA ALA A 7 -18.23 7.10 -28.88
C ALA A 7 -18.15 5.94 -27.87
N VAL A 8 -19.28 5.26 -27.66
CA VAL A 8 -19.42 4.09 -26.76
C VAL A 8 -19.30 2.76 -27.55
N SER A 9 -19.28 2.82 -28.89
CA SER A 9 -19.20 1.67 -29.81
C SER A 9 -17.97 0.79 -29.58
N ASP A 10 -16.83 1.41 -29.27
CA ASP A 10 -15.52 0.77 -29.41
C ASP A 10 -15.22 -0.21 -28.26
N VAL A 11 -16.03 -0.20 -27.19
CA VAL A 11 -15.92 -1.13 -26.05
C VAL A 11 -16.74 -2.41 -26.28
N ALA A 12 -17.86 -2.33 -27.02
CA ALA A 12 -18.72 -3.49 -27.28
C ALA A 12 -18.01 -4.52 -28.18
N GLY A 13 -17.45 -4.08 -29.32
CA GLY A 13 -16.73 -4.97 -30.23
C GLY A 13 -15.48 -5.61 -29.62
N PHE A 14 -14.84 -4.93 -28.65
CA PHE A 14 -13.67 -5.48 -27.94
C PHE A 14 -14.04 -6.65 -27.01
N LEU A 15 -15.29 -6.70 -26.52
CA LEU A 15 -15.79 -7.83 -25.73
C LEU A 15 -16.15 -9.03 -26.61
N GLU A 16 -16.75 -8.81 -27.79
CA GLU A 16 -16.98 -9.86 -28.79
C GLU A 16 -15.67 -10.47 -29.30
N GLU A 17 -14.65 -9.64 -29.53
CA GLU A 17 -13.32 -10.08 -29.99
C GLU A 17 -12.63 -10.97 -28.94
N ILE A 18 -12.69 -10.59 -27.65
CA ILE A 18 -12.17 -11.40 -26.53
C ILE A 18 -12.90 -12.75 -26.41
N LEU A 19 -14.23 -12.75 -26.49
CA LEU A 19 -15.03 -13.99 -26.42
C LEU A 19 -14.73 -14.91 -27.61
N SER A 20 -14.53 -14.34 -28.81
CA SER A 20 -14.20 -15.07 -30.03
C SER A 20 -12.83 -15.75 -30.01
N CYS A 21 -11.82 -15.11 -29.38
CA CYS A 21 -10.46 -15.66 -29.30
C CYS A 21 -10.32 -16.90 -28.40
N SER A 22 -11.32 -17.24 -27.58
CA SER A 22 -11.25 -18.33 -26.59
C SER A 22 -11.31 -19.75 -27.16
N ARG A 23 -11.59 -19.93 -28.46
CA ARG A 23 -11.87 -21.25 -29.06
C ARG A 23 -10.74 -21.88 -29.90
N LEU A 24 -9.54 -21.29 -29.91
CA LEU A 24 -8.42 -21.77 -30.74
C LEU A 24 -7.03 -21.69 -30.05
N ASP A 25 -6.87 -22.35 -28.90
CA ASP A 25 -5.57 -23.00 -28.56
C ASP A 25 -5.71 -24.00 -27.38
N GLU A 26 -6.14 -25.23 -27.68
CA GLU A 26 -5.93 -26.40 -26.79
C GLU A 26 -5.36 -27.57 -27.59
N SER A 27 -4.02 -27.71 -27.62
CA SER A 27 -3.40 -29.03 -27.75
C SER A 27 -1.95 -29.07 -27.24
N ARG A 28 -1.58 -30.20 -26.64
CA ARG A 28 -0.19 -30.65 -26.36
C ARG A 28 0.63 -29.87 -25.32
N VAL A 29 0.55 -30.31 -24.06
CA VAL A 29 1.62 -31.17 -23.49
C VAL A 29 0.98 -32.26 -22.64
N GLU A 30 0.98 -33.51 -23.11
CA GLU A 30 0.84 -34.69 -22.25
C GLU A 30 1.67 -35.87 -22.80
N GLY A 31 1.88 -36.88 -21.95
CA GLY A 31 2.93 -37.89 -22.08
C GLY A 31 2.74 -38.94 -23.17
N ALA A 32 3.82 -39.64 -23.50
CA ALA A 32 3.83 -40.67 -24.53
C ALA A 32 3.44 -42.06 -24.00
N SER A 33 2.56 -42.78 -24.70
CA SER A 33 2.81 -44.19 -25.08
C SER A 33 1.84 -44.76 -26.13
N LEU A 34 2.43 -45.17 -27.26
CA LEU A 34 2.10 -46.32 -28.12
C LEU A 34 0.64 -46.88 -28.13
N GLN A 35 -0.06 -46.71 -29.26
CA GLN A 35 -0.24 -47.80 -30.26
C GLN A 35 -0.69 -47.24 -31.63
N ARG A 36 -0.97 -48.10 -32.64
CA ARG A 36 -0.91 -47.77 -34.09
C ARG A 36 -2.24 -47.84 -34.86
N ALA A 37 -2.27 -47.11 -35.97
CA ALA A 37 -3.11 -47.25 -37.17
C ALA A 37 -4.62 -46.96 -37.00
N SER A 38 -5.32 -46.38 -37.97
CA SER A 38 -5.14 -46.42 -39.45
C SER A 38 -5.32 -45.07 -40.18
N ASP A 39 -5.11 -45.08 -41.50
CA ASP A 39 -5.04 -43.90 -42.39
C ASP A 39 -6.37 -43.42 -43.02
N ALA A 40 -6.30 -42.19 -43.56
CA ALA A 40 -7.03 -41.65 -44.72
C ALA A 40 -8.52 -41.22 -44.58
N ALA A 41 -9.05 -40.23 -45.34
CA ALA A 41 -8.46 -39.07 -46.05
C ALA A 41 -9.60 -38.15 -46.61
N VAL A 42 -9.26 -36.97 -47.17
CA VAL A 42 -10.11 -36.10 -48.07
C VAL A 42 -11.28 -35.37 -47.34
N ALA A 43 -11.58 -34.06 -47.44
CA ALA A 43 -10.98 -32.84 -48.04
C ALA A 43 -11.61 -31.57 -47.34
N GLN A 44 -11.69 -30.29 -47.81
CA GLN A 44 -11.44 -29.65 -49.12
C GLN A 44 -11.14 -28.12 -49.04
N ARG A 45 -10.41 -27.64 -50.07
CA ARG A 45 -10.21 -26.29 -50.66
C ARG A 45 -10.95 -25.02 -50.13
N GLY A 46 -10.21 -23.88 -50.20
CA GLY A 46 -10.72 -22.49 -50.27
C GLY A 46 -9.72 -21.47 -49.67
N CYS A 47 -8.74 -20.83 -50.32
CA CYS A 47 -8.61 -20.11 -51.61
C CYS A 47 -9.18 -18.66 -51.68
N SER A 48 -8.34 -17.70 -51.27
CA SER A 48 -7.85 -16.57 -52.10
C SER A 48 -8.54 -15.19 -52.12
N SER A 49 -7.69 -14.17 -52.36
CA SER A 49 -7.94 -12.73 -52.62
C SER A 49 -8.35 -11.87 -51.40
N SER A 50 -7.78 -10.70 -51.06
CA SER A 50 -6.92 -9.66 -51.71
C SER A 50 -7.65 -8.50 -52.41
N ARG A 51 -7.60 -7.29 -51.80
CA ARG A 51 -7.46 -5.92 -52.38
C ARG A 51 -7.87 -4.84 -51.34
N SER A 52 -7.57 -3.53 -51.45
CA SER A 52 -6.40 -2.73 -51.92
C SER A 52 -6.81 -1.23 -52.00
N ARG A 53 -5.83 -0.30 -51.99
CA ARG A 53 -5.94 1.17 -52.21
C ARG A 53 -6.39 1.97 -50.96
N SER A 54 -5.74 3.04 -50.46
CA SER A 54 -4.72 4.04 -50.92
C SER A 54 -5.25 5.35 -51.55
N ARG A 55 -4.69 6.49 -51.08
CA ARG A 55 -4.74 7.93 -51.51
C ARG A 55 -5.22 8.87 -50.38
N SER A 56 -4.82 10.15 -50.24
CA SER A 56 -3.64 10.92 -50.71
C SER A 56 -3.59 12.33 -50.06
N ARG A 57 -2.37 12.91 -49.93
CA ARG A 57 -1.93 14.35 -49.92
C ARG A 57 -2.99 15.48 -49.76
N SER A 58 -2.71 16.60 -49.05
CA SER A 58 -1.84 17.71 -49.57
C SER A 58 -1.55 18.87 -48.57
N ARG A 59 -0.64 19.77 -49.01
CA ARG A 59 -0.19 21.12 -48.53
C ARG A 59 -1.29 22.07 -47.96
N SER A 60 -1.02 23.18 -47.24
CA SER A 60 -0.15 24.34 -47.59
C SER A 60 0.22 25.29 -46.43
N GLU A 61 1.10 26.26 -46.71
CA GLU A 61 1.56 27.35 -45.80
C GLU A 61 0.74 28.67 -45.96
N SER A 62 0.76 29.57 -44.96
CA SER A 62 1.42 30.90 -45.04
C SER A 62 0.76 32.09 -44.27
N ARG A 63 1.66 32.91 -43.67
CA ARG A 63 1.71 34.40 -43.56
C ARG A 63 0.70 35.29 -42.79
N ASN A 64 1.33 36.31 -42.18
CA ASN A 64 0.89 37.66 -41.79
C ASN A 64 0.01 37.81 -40.51
N VAL A 65 0.22 38.76 -39.57
CA VAL A 65 0.64 40.20 -39.58
C VAL A 65 -0.55 41.09 -40.03
N THR A 66 -1.03 42.10 -39.27
CA THR A 66 -0.31 43.28 -38.71
C THR A 66 -1.10 43.99 -37.57
N SER A 67 -0.37 44.58 -36.59
CA SER A 67 -0.60 45.88 -35.88
C SER A 67 -1.98 46.20 -35.21
N THR A 68 -2.20 47.30 -34.44
CA THR A 68 -1.47 48.58 -34.23
C THR A 68 -1.83 49.28 -32.89
N SER A 69 -1.00 50.26 -32.46
CA SER A 69 -1.36 51.54 -31.79
C SER A 69 -1.67 51.53 -30.26
N THR A 70 -1.30 52.54 -29.43
CA THR A 70 -0.50 53.79 -29.65
C THR A 70 0.02 54.42 -28.32
N SER A 71 1.09 55.24 -28.40
CA SER A 71 1.47 56.42 -27.54
C SER A 71 1.59 56.26 -26.01
N SER A 72 2.65 56.64 -25.25
CA SER A 72 3.76 57.63 -25.39
C SER A 72 3.33 59.12 -25.31
N PRO A 73 4.20 60.12 -24.98
CA PRO A 73 5.60 60.10 -24.48
C PRO A 73 5.87 61.13 -23.32
N ALA A 74 7.17 61.46 -23.09
CA ALA A 74 7.78 62.67 -22.45
C ALA A 74 8.50 62.47 -21.09
N SER A 75 9.68 63.08 -20.80
CA SER A 75 10.73 63.64 -21.68
C SER A 75 12.09 63.82 -20.95
N ARG A 76 13.21 63.86 -21.70
CA ARG A 76 14.32 64.87 -21.71
C ARG A 76 14.81 65.49 -20.37
N LEU A 77 16.09 65.80 -20.12
CA LEU A 77 17.38 65.79 -20.86
C LEU A 77 18.53 65.93 -19.78
N LEU A 78 19.79 66.43 -19.90
CA LEU A 78 20.66 67.09 -20.91
C LEU A 78 22.15 66.96 -20.46
N THR A 79 23.12 66.60 -21.35
CA THR A 79 24.60 66.94 -21.30
C THR A 79 25.48 66.66 -20.05
N SER A 80 26.82 66.57 -20.10
CA SER A 80 27.82 66.13 -21.12
C SER A 80 29.26 66.27 -20.58
N SER A 81 30.19 65.41 -20.99
CA SER A 81 31.59 65.78 -21.24
C SER A 81 32.20 64.83 -22.31
N SER A 82 33.37 65.16 -22.84
CA SER A 82 33.88 64.59 -24.10
C SER A 82 35.37 64.20 -24.06
N GLY A 83 35.70 63.07 -24.70
CA GLY A 83 37.06 62.59 -24.95
C GLY A 83 37.13 61.05 -24.82
N GLY A 84 37.77 60.32 -25.73
CA GLY A 84 38.37 60.75 -27.00
C GLY A 84 39.29 59.68 -27.60
N ILE A 85 38.86 59.07 -28.71
CA ILE A 85 39.71 58.32 -29.67
C ILE A 85 40.53 57.15 -29.08
N ASN A 86 39.97 55.94 -29.14
CA ASN A 86 40.49 54.90 -30.04
C ASN A 86 39.57 53.66 -30.09
N SER A 87 39.68 52.90 -31.18
CA SER A 87 38.94 51.66 -31.41
C SER A 87 39.93 50.52 -31.66
N SER A 88 39.95 49.50 -30.80
CA SER A 88 40.32 48.11 -31.11
C SER A 88 40.04 47.18 -29.92
N ASP A 89 39.74 45.92 -30.23
CA ASP A 89 39.84 44.74 -29.35
C ASP A 89 39.26 44.80 -27.93
N SER A 90 37.94 44.62 -27.82
CA SER A 90 37.35 43.97 -26.63
C SER A 90 36.07 43.16 -26.94
N GLN A 91 36.24 42.00 -27.59
CA GLN A 91 35.22 40.93 -27.60
C GLN A 91 35.49 39.88 -26.50
N LYS A 92 35.82 40.35 -25.28
CA LYS A 92 35.96 39.50 -24.08
C LYS A 92 35.52 40.24 -22.81
N SER A 93 34.22 40.23 -22.50
CA SER A 93 33.66 40.15 -21.13
C SER A 93 32.14 40.46 -21.08
N THR A 94 31.31 39.56 -21.61
CA THR A 94 29.86 39.53 -21.30
C THR A 94 29.42 38.16 -20.80
N THR A 95 30.06 37.08 -21.25
CA THR A 95 29.98 35.73 -20.65
C THR A 95 30.68 35.64 -19.29
N SER A 96 31.60 36.56 -18.97
CA SER A 96 32.37 36.54 -17.71
C SER A 96 31.50 36.80 -16.47
N ALA A 97 30.62 37.81 -16.51
CA ALA A 97 29.81 38.20 -15.36
C ALA A 97 28.84 37.08 -14.96
N PHE A 98 28.02 36.59 -15.91
CA PHE A 98 27.11 35.47 -15.69
C PHE A 98 27.82 34.18 -15.23
N ALA A 99 28.99 33.84 -15.81
CA ALA A 99 29.75 32.68 -15.35
C ALA A 99 30.29 32.86 -13.92
N THR A 100 30.73 34.07 -13.57
CA THR A 100 31.21 34.41 -12.22
C THR A 100 30.07 34.37 -11.20
N GLU A 101 28.92 34.98 -11.52
CA GLU A 101 27.72 34.95 -10.68
C GLU A 101 27.22 33.52 -10.47
N MET A 102 27.09 32.71 -11.54
CA MET A 102 26.75 31.29 -11.41
C MET A 102 27.76 30.54 -10.52
N SER A 103 29.07 30.77 -10.68
CA SER A 103 30.08 30.15 -9.82
C SER A 103 29.97 30.55 -8.34
N PHE A 104 29.52 31.78 -8.06
CA PHE A 104 29.28 32.24 -6.70
C PHE A 104 28.04 31.60 -6.08
N PHE A 105 26.93 31.48 -6.84
CA PHE A 105 25.74 30.77 -6.38
C PHE A 105 26.00 29.28 -6.13
N PHE A 106 26.68 28.58 -7.04
CA PHE A 106 27.05 27.18 -6.82
C PHE A 106 27.92 27.00 -5.58
N ARG A 107 28.90 27.90 -5.36
CA ARG A 107 29.75 27.86 -4.18
C ARG A 107 28.97 28.08 -2.88
N ALA A 108 27.99 29.00 -2.86
CA ALA A 108 27.16 29.21 -1.68
C ALA A 108 26.27 27.99 -1.36
N GLU A 109 25.75 27.32 -2.37
CA GLU A 109 24.97 26.08 -2.22
C GLU A 109 25.85 24.89 -1.80
N GLU A 110 27.09 24.82 -2.30
CA GLU A 110 28.11 23.85 -1.87
C GLU A 110 28.51 24.06 -0.41
N GLU A 111 28.81 25.30 0.00
CA GLU A 111 29.13 25.65 1.40
C GLU A 111 27.96 25.36 2.37
N LEU A 112 26.69 25.50 1.93
CA LEU A 112 25.52 25.07 2.70
C LEU A 112 25.40 23.54 2.82
N ALA A 113 25.65 22.81 1.73
CA ALA A 113 25.58 21.35 1.71
C ALA A 113 26.68 20.71 2.59
N ASP A 114 27.93 21.18 2.47
CA ASP A 114 29.05 20.69 3.28
C ASP A 114 28.88 21.02 4.77
N MET A 115 28.37 22.22 5.11
CA MET A 115 28.04 22.56 6.49
C MET A 115 26.94 21.64 7.05
N SER A 116 25.90 21.34 6.26
CA SER A 116 24.87 20.38 6.65
C SER A 116 25.41 18.97 6.87
N LEU A 117 26.29 18.46 5.99
CA LEU A 117 26.93 17.16 6.18
C LEU A 117 27.86 17.13 7.40
N TYR A 118 28.59 18.22 7.67
CA TYR A 118 29.43 18.35 8.86
C TYR A 118 28.57 18.32 10.14
N LEU A 119 27.53 19.14 10.23
CA LEU A 119 26.65 19.21 11.39
C LEU A 119 25.87 17.90 11.60
N ALA A 120 25.39 17.26 10.53
CA ALA A 120 24.77 15.94 10.62
C ALA A 120 25.71 14.86 11.17
N ARG A 121 26.99 14.87 10.74
CA ARG A 121 28.02 13.99 11.31
C ARG A 121 28.25 14.27 12.79
N VAL A 122 28.32 15.54 13.19
CA VAL A 122 28.50 15.94 14.59
C VAL A 122 27.29 15.52 15.45
N ALA A 123 26.07 15.79 15.01
CA ALA A 123 24.83 15.38 15.67
C ALA A 123 24.76 13.85 15.83
N SER A 124 25.05 13.10 14.76
CA SER A 124 25.01 11.64 14.77
C SER A 124 26.12 10.99 15.62
N SER A 125 27.32 11.59 15.66
CA SER A 125 28.45 11.07 16.44
C SER A 125 28.36 11.42 17.93
N ALA A 126 27.82 12.60 18.26
CA ALA A 126 27.73 13.07 19.64
C ALA A 126 26.43 12.68 20.34
N ARG A 127 25.31 12.56 19.60
CA ARG A 127 23.97 12.22 20.11
C ARG A 127 23.54 13.05 21.34
N THR A 128 23.92 14.33 21.36
CA THR A 128 23.49 15.27 22.43
C THR A 128 22.44 16.26 21.90
N PRO A 129 21.60 16.84 22.77
CA PRO A 129 20.70 17.94 22.41
C PRO A 129 21.44 19.11 21.75
N ALA A 130 22.53 19.59 22.34
CA ALA A 130 23.30 20.74 21.81
C ALA A 130 23.89 20.50 20.41
N ALA A 131 24.31 19.27 20.08
CA ALA A 131 24.80 18.93 18.75
C ALA A 131 23.66 18.90 17.70
N LEU A 132 22.42 18.61 18.12
CA LEU A 132 21.24 18.65 17.25
C LEU A 132 20.66 20.06 17.15
N VAL A 133 20.69 20.86 18.22
CA VAL A 133 20.35 22.31 18.19
C VAL A 133 21.18 23.02 17.13
N ALA A 134 22.50 22.88 17.15
CA ALA A 134 23.38 23.50 16.15
C ALA A 134 23.08 23.08 14.70
N PHE A 135 22.46 21.92 14.49
CA PHE A 135 22.05 21.45 13.16
C PHE A 135 20.65 21.95 12.77
N VAL A 136 19.71 21.98 13.71
CA VAL A 136 18.38 22.60 13.58
C VAL A 136 18.51 24.09 13.29
N ASP A 137 19.36 24.81 14.04
CA ASP A 137 19.62 26.25 13.85
C ASP A 137 20.16 26.58 12.45
N HIS A 138 20.93 25.69 11.83
CA HIS A 138 21.39 25.87 10.45
C HIS A 138 20.22 25.85 9.47
N PHE A 139 19.28 24.92 9.65
CA PHE A 139 18.04 24.84 8.87
C PHE A 139 17.11 26.03 9.14
N SER A 140 16.97 26.46 10.40
CA SER A 140 16.17 27.64 10.79
C SER A 140 16.73 28.94 10.21
N LYS A 141 18.04 29.11 10.23
CA LYS A 141 18.73 30.33 9.77
C LYS A 141 18.79 30.46 8.25
N HIS A 142 18.93 29.35 7.53
CA HIS A 142 19.11 29.34 6.07
C HIS A 142 17.87 28.87 5.29
N GLY A 143 16.83 28.42 5.99
CA GLY A 143 15.61 27.86 5.41
C GLY A 143 15.76 26.38 5.07
N ALA A 144 14.85 25.55 5.59
CA ALA A 144 14.91 24.10 5.39
C ALA A 144 14.81 23.70 3.90
N GLU A 145 13.92 24.34 3.13
CA GLU A 145 13.79 24.15 1.68
C GLU A 145 15.09 24.52 0.92
N PRO A 146 15.66 25.75 1.03
CA PRO A 146 16.95 26.10 0.43
C PRO A 146 18.10 25.14 0.78
N VAL A 147 18.21 24.70 2.04
CA VAL A 147 19.25 23.77 2.48
C VAL A 147 19.06 22.40 1.82
N MET A 148 17.84 21.86 1.80
CA MET A 148 17.55 20.57 1.15
C MET A 148 17.68 20.63 -0.37
N LEU A 149 17.38 21.76 -1.00
CA LEU A 149 17.62 22.00 -2.42
C LEU A 149 19.12 22.07 -2.77
N SER A 150 19.94 22.63 -1.88
CA SER A 150 21.41 22.68 -2.01
C SER A 150 22.02 21.27 -1.88
N LEU A 151 21.55 20.49 -0.91
CA LEU A 151 21.90 19.07 -0.74
C LEU A 151 21.45 18.21 -1.94
N LYS A 152 20.31 18.54 -2.58
CA LYS A 152 19.83 17.91 -3.81
C LYS A 152 20.75 18.20 -4.99
N ARG A 153 21.07 19.47 -5.23
CA ARG A 153 21.91 19.91 -6.37
C ARG A 153 23.34 19.38 -6.30
N SER A 154 23.88 19.21 -5.09
CA SER A 154 25.18 18.56 -4.85
C SER A 154 25.11 17.01 -4.86
N GLY A 155 23.92 16.41 -4.98
CA GLY A 155 23.74 14.95 -4.93
C GLY A 155 24.00 14.31 -3.55
N THR A 156 23.98 15.10 -2.48
CA THR A 156 24.43 14.69 -1.14
C THR A 156 23.31 14.29 -0.18
N GLN A 157 22.02 14.44 -0.54
CA GLN A 157 20.90 14.00 0.31
C GLN A 157 21.01 12.52 0.80
N PRO A 158 21.42 11.52 0.00
CA PRO A 158 21.59 10.14 0.50
C PRO A 158 22.63 10.04 1.63
N LYS A 159 23.74 10.75 1.48
CA LYS A 159 24.85 10.82 2.46
C LYS A 159 24.44 11.56 3.73
N LEU A 160 23.48 12.48 3.66
CA LEU A 160 22.88 13.09 4.84
C LEU A 160 22.10 12.04 5.66
N PHE A 161 21.22 11.26 5.03
CA PHE A 161 20.49 10.20 5.73
C PHE A 161 21.43 9.10 6.24
N GLU A 162 22.43 8.68 5.46
CA GLU A 162 23.48 7.76 5.90
C GLU A 162 24.15 8.23 7.21
N LEU A 163 24.56 9.50 7.28
CA LEU A 163 25.15 10.09 8.48
C LEU A 163 24.16 10.11 9.65
N LEU A 164 22.90 10.51 9.44
CA LEU A 164 21.91 10.62 10.52
C LEU A 164 21.40 9.26 11.04
N CYS A 165 21.27 8.26 10.16
CA CYS A 165 20.69 6.95 10.46
C CYS A 165 21.72 5.89 10.91
N SER A 166 23.02 6.13 10.72
CA SER A 166 24.09 5.17 11.08
C SER A 166 24.37 5.01 12.59
N GLY A 167 23.81 5.87 13.45
CA GLY A 167 24.01 5.82 14.90
C GLY A 167 22.86 5.17 15.67
N THR A 168 23.18 4.40 16.71
CA THR A 168 22.20 3.69 17.54
C THR A 168 21.31 4.63 18.35
N THR A 169 20.03 4.28 18.48
CA THR A 169 19.03 4.96 19.34
C THR A 169 19.08 4.52 20.81
N SER A 170 19.74 3.41 21.11
CA SER A 170 19.80 2.81 22.45
C SER A 170 20.38 3.76 23.51
N GLY A 171 19.60 4.04 24.55
CA GLY A 171 20.04 4.85 25.71
C GLY A 171 19.83 6.37 25.56
N LEU A 172 19.15 6.82 24.51
CA LEU A 172 18.69 8.21 24.39
C LEU A 172 17.45 8.45 25.27
N SER A 173 17.16 9.71 25.61
CA SER A 173 15.87 10.08 26.19
C SER A 173 14.78 10.12 25.11
N GLU A 174 13.57 9.68 25.48
CA GLU A 174 12.41 9.66 24.59
C GLU A 174 12.12 11.04 23.98
N GLU A 175 12.15 12.11 24.78
CA GLU A 175 11.99 13.50 24.33
C GLU A 175 13.02 13.91 23.25
N TYR A 176 14.28 13.47 23.36
CA TYR A 176 15.31 13.73 22.36
C TYR A 176 15.07 12.91 21.08
N GLN A 177 14.66 11.65 21.23
CA GLN A 177 14.32 10.78 20.10
C GLN A 177 13.10 11.29 19.32
N GLN A 178 12.06 11.80 20.01
CA GLN A 178 10.92 12.47 19.40
C GLN A 178 11.33 13.73 18.62
N CYS A 179 12.18 14.60 19.20
CA CYS A 179 12.70 15.78 18.50
C CYS A 179 13.53 15.41 17.26
N PHE A 180 14.39 14.39 17.37
CA PHE A 180 15.18 13.88 16.24
C PHE A 180 14.27 13.30 15.14
N LEU A 181 13.24 12.52 15.49
CA LEU A 181 12.33 11.93 14.52
C LEU A 181 11.41 12.95 13.84
N ARG A 182 10.92 13.97 14.55
CA ARG A 182 10.16 15.08 13.94
C ARG A 182 11.02 15.87 12.96
N PHE A 183 12.31 16.07 13.27
CA PHE A 183 13.25 16.67 12.31
C PHE A 183 13.53 15.75 11.11
N ILE A 184 13.73 14.44 11.31
CA ILE A 184 13.84 13.45 10.21
C ILE A 184 12.58 13.44 9.34
N ALA A 185 11.38 13.56 9.92
CA ALA A 185 10.12 13.64 9.19
C ALA A 185 10.08 14.87 8.26
N LEU A 186 10.54 16.03 8.73
CA LEU A 186 10.70 17.23 7.89
C LEU A 186 11.72 17.00 6.76
N LEU A 187 12.88 16.38 7.05
CA LEU A 187 13.85 16.05 6.00
C LEU A 187 13.26 15.09 4.95
N VAL A 188 12.46 14.09 5.37
CA VAL A 188 11.76 13.17 4.45
C VAL A 188 10.70 13.90 3.61
N LYS A 189 9.89 14.78 4.22
CA LYS A 189 8.93 15.66 3.50
C LYS A 189 9.66 16.49 2.42
N LEU A 190 10.87 16.98 2.69
CA LEU A 190 11.67 17.85 1.79
C LEU A 190 12.63 17.12 0.83
N SER A 191 12.75 15.80 0.91
CA SER A 191 13.71 15.02 0.09
C SER A 191 13.10 14.48 -1.20
N ASP A 192 13.98 14.17 -2.16
CA ASP A 192 13.58 13.45 -3.37
C ASP A 192 13.16 12.02 -3.09
N ALA A 193 12.20 11.53 -3.88
CA ALA A 193 11.62 10.19 -3.80
C ALA A 193 12.70 9.08 -3.71
N GLU A 194 13.65 9.08 -4.65
CA GLU A 194 14.69 8.04 -4.74
C GLU A 194 15.60 7.98 -3.50
N VAL A 195 15.74 9.10 -2.78
CA VAL A 195 16.59 9.20 -1.58
C VAL A 195 15.90 8.57 -0.38
N VAL A 196 14.59 8.82 -0.20
CA VAL A 196 13.85 8.33 0.97
C VAL A 196 13.56 6.83 0.92
N TYR A 197 13.78 6.17 -0.22
CA TYR A 197 13.70 4.71 -0.36
C TYR A 197 15.00 3.99 0.09
N GLY A 198 15.97 4.72 0.66
CA GLY A 198 17.24 4.17 1.13
C GLY A 198 17.12 3.17 2.29
N ALA A 199 17.81 2.04 2.14
CA ALA A 199 17.82 0.93 3.11
C ALA A 199 18.16 1.34 4.56
N GLU A 200 19.13 2.23 4.75
CA GLU A 200 19.55 2.69 6.09
C GLU A 200 18.49 3.54 6.79
N LEU A 201 17.65 4.30 6.06
CA LEU A 201 16.53 5.04 6.65
C LEU A 201 15.43 4.07 7.11
N MET A 202 15.06 3.09 6.27
CA MET A 202 14.11 2.02 6.62
C MET A 202 14.55 1.28 7.89
N LYS A 203 15.80 0.81 7.90
CA LYS A 203 16.44 0.09 9.01
C LYS A 203 16.51 0.92 10.30
N PHE A 204 16.84 2.22 10.21
CA PHE A 204 16.86 3.11 11.37
C PHE A 204 15.45 3.36 11.94
N LEU A 205 14.45 3.62 11.10
CA LEU A 205 13.07 3.82 11.56
C LEU A 205 12.51 2.54 12.19
N LEU A 206 12.80 1.36 11.64
CA LEU A 206 12.46 0.09 12.27
C LEU A 206 13.17 -0.12 13.62
N GLN A 207 14.39 0.37 13.81
CA GLN A 207 15.05 0.39 15.12
C GLN A 207 14.38 1.37 16.10
N CYS A 208 13.85 2.51 15.64
CA CYS A 208 13.03 3.40 16.47
C CYS A 208 11.70 2.76 16.91
N CYS A 209 11.08 1.93 16.06
CA CYS A 209 9.89 1.16 16.42
C CYS A 209 10.17 0.02 17.42
N GLN A 210 11.42 -0.41 17.59
CA GLN A 210 11.77 -1.46 18.55
C GLN A 210 11.83 -0.89 19.98
N ARG A 211 10.72 -1.02 20.71
CA ARG A 211 10.69 -0.81 22.17
C ARG A 211 11.80 -1.62 22.83
N CYS A 212 12.88 -0.96 23.25
CA CYS A 212 13.83 -1.57 24.17
C CYS A 212 13.05 -2.02 25.41
N PRO A 213 13.15 -3.29 25.85
CA PRO A 213 12.71 -3.66 27.18
C PRO A 213 13.43 -2.73 28.16
N ALA A 214 12.68 -1.96 28.95
CA ALA A 214 13.26 -1.22 30.06
C ALA A 214 14.00 -2.24 30.92
N ALA A 215 15.34 -2.16 30.93
CA ALA A 215 16.16 -3.22 31.49
C ALA A 215 15.72 -3.48 32.92
N ALA A 216 15.37 -4.74 33.23
CA ALA A 216 15.11 -5.15 34.59
C ALA A 216 16.32 -4.74 35.42
N VAL A 217 16.12 -3.84 36.39
CA VAL A 217 17.21 -3.23 37.15
C VAL A 217 17.64 -4.22 38.23
N ASP A 218 18.27 -5.31 37.78
CA ASP A 218 19.08 -6.21 38.59
C ASP A 218 20.31 -5.43 39.05
N ALA A 219 20.09 -4.61 40.07
CA ALA A 219 21.15 -4.01 40.85
C ALA A 219 22.01 -5.15 41.43
N HIS A 220 23.33 -4.97 41.33
CA HIS A 220 24.37 -5.83 41.90
C HIS A 220 24.83 -7.04 41.05
N THR A 221 25.67 -6.77 40.06
CA THR A 221 27.04 -7.32 40.14
C THR A 221 28.08 -6.42 39.46
N GLN A 222 28.76 -5.58 40.24
CA GLN A 222 29.94 -4.85 39.75
C GLN A 222 31.12 -5.83 39.62
N CYS A 223 31.45 -6.25 38.40
CA CYS A 223 32.68 -7.04 38.16
C CYS A 223 33.91 -6.13 38.14
N THR A 224 34.38 -5.73 39.33
CA THR A 224 35.54 -4.85 39.52
C THR A 224 36.88 -5.55 39.26
N ARG A 225 37.17 -5.88 37.99
CA ARG A 225 38.56 -6.16 37.58
C ARG A 225 39.37 -4.85 37.64
N PRO A 226 40.51 -4.81 38.38
CA PRO A 226 41.32 -3.60 38.49
C PRO A 226 42.05 -3.32 37.17
N LEU A 227 41.58 -2.31 36.43
CA LEU A 227 42.27 -1.80 35.24
C LEU A 227 43.57 -1.08 35.61
N HIS A 228 44.63 -1.32 34.83
CA HIS A 228 45.97 -0.84 35.13
C HIS A 228 46.06 0.70 35.04
N TRP A 229 46.77 1.31 35.99
CA TRP A 229 46.83 2.77 36.18
C TRP A 229 47.30 3.55 34.93
N SER A 230 48.08 2.92 34.05
CA SER A 230 48.55 3.51 32.78
C SER A 230 47.48 3.65 31.69
N GLN A 231 46.29 3.06 31.86
CA GLN A 231 45.18 3.17 30.90
C GLN A 231 44.24 4.36 31.17
N ARG A 232 44.62 5.26 32.09
CA ARG A 232 43.92 6.54 32.33
C ARG A 232 44.17 7.56 31.22
N ALA A 233 43.62 7.31 30.03
CA ALA A 233 43.15 8.43 29.21
C ALA A 233 42.19 9.26 30.08
N ARG A 234 42.36 10.59 30.13
CA ARG A 234 41.44 11.45 30.89
C ARG A 234 40.02 11.26 30.33
N PRO A 235 39.03 10.86 31.14
CA PRO A 235 37.65 11.20 30.79
C PRO A 235 37.59 12.72 30.70
N ALA A 236 37.14 13.26 29.56
CA ALA A 236 36.61 14.61 29.57
C ALA A 236 35.50 14.63 30.62
N ALA A 237 35.52 15.60 31.54
CA ALA A 237 34.53 15.65 32.59
C ALA A 237 33.14 15.76 31.95
N VAL A 238 32.33 14.71 32.06
CA VAL A 238 30.93 14.71 31.61
C VAL A 238 30.17 15.60 32.57
N VAL A 239 30.23 16.90 32.32
CA VAL A 239 29.32 17.88 32.92
C VAL A 239 27.92 17.41 32.54
N PRO A 240 27.01 17.17 33.51
CA PRO A 240 25.64 16.79 33.19
C PRO A 240 25.04 17.88 32.31
N ALA A 241 24.53 17.50 31.14
CA ALA A 241 24.00 18.44 30.17
C ALA A 241 22.94 19.31 30.83
N ARG A 242 23.08 20.64 30.74
CA ARG A 242 22.09 21.56 31.29
C ARG A 242 20.74 21.31 30.61
N PRO A 243 19.62 21.25 31.36
CA PRO A 243 18.29 20.96 30.79
C PRO A 243 17.83 22.00 29.76
N SER A 244 18.48 23.18 29.70
CA SER A 244 18.24 24.20 28.67
C SER A 244 18.33 23.65 27.25
N GLY A 245 19.31 22.81 26.94
CA GLY A 245 19.59 22.36 25.57
C GLY A 245 18.51 21.45 24.96
N LEU A 246 17.63 20.85 25.78
CA LEU A 246 16.51 20.02 25.31
C LEU A 246 15.24 20.86 25.09
N ALA A 247 15.01 21.87 25.94
CA ALA A 247 13.94 22.85 25.72
C ALA A 247 14.23 23.73 24.48
N GLU A 248 15.49 24.14 24.30
CA GLU A 248 16.01 24.84 23.12
C GLU A 248 15.81 24.00 21.84
N LEU A 249 16.17 22.70 21.89
CA LEU A 249 15.91 21.76 20.80
C LEU A 249 14.42 21.62 20.46
N LYS A 250 13.55 21.44 21.46
CA LYS A 250 12.10 21.32 21.24
C LYS A 250 11.55 22.59 20.59
N ALA A 251 11.96 23.78 21.06
CA ALA A 251 11.54 25.05 20.48
C ALA A 251 12.00 25.19 19.01
N GLY A 252 13.26 24.85 18.71
CA GLY A 252 13.79 24.91 17.34
C GLY A 252 13.10 23.93 16.38
N VAL A 253 12.81 22.70 16.84
CA VAL A 253 12.07 21.70 16.03
C VAL A 253 10.61 22.10 15.85
N ASN A 254 9.94 22.64 16.87
CA ASN A 254 8.57 23.15 16.74
C ASN A 254 8.50 24.32 15.74
N ALA A 255 9.47 25.24 15.77
CA ALA A 255 9.55 26.36 14.83
C ALA A 255 9.83 25.95 13.38
N LEU A 256 10.47 24.78 13.14
CA LEU A 256 10.73 24.25 11.80
C LEU A 256 9.62 23.34 11.25
N CYS A 257 8.89 22.64 12.12
CA CYS A 257 7.94 21.60 11.70
C CYS A 257 6.48 22.07 11.67
N GLU A 258 6.17 23.27 12.18
CA GLU A 258 4.84 23.90 12.29
C GLU A 258 3.77 23.14 13.11
N GLU A 259 3.95 21.84 13.34
CA GLU A 259 3.01 20.91 14.00
C GLU A 259 3.47 20.59 15.44
N GLU A 260 2.79 21.09 16.48
CA GLU A 260 2.98 20.65 17.88
C GLU A 260 2.22 19.35 18.19
N GLU A 261 2.73 18.22 17.69
CA GLU A 261 2.33 16.89 18.17
C GLU A 261 2.88 16.62 19.58
N GLU A 262 2.26 17.18 20.62
CA GLU A 262 2.55 16.80 22.01
C GLU A 262 2.00 15.41 22.34
N GLY A 263 2.83 14.53 22.91
CA GLY A 263 2.41 13.21 23.42
C GLY A 263 2.53 12.03 22.45
N THR A 264 2.88 12.25 21.17
CA THR A 264 3.10 11.15 20.21
C THR A 264 4.44 10.44 20.52
N SER A 265 4.41 9.11 20.71
CA SER A 265 5.61 8.33 21.03
C SER A 265 6.61 8.29 19.86
N SER A 266 7.89 8.07 20.17
CA SER A 266 8.93 7.94 19.16
C SER A 266 8.71 6.74 18.22
N ALA A 267 8.06 5.67 18.70
CA ALA A 267 7.65 4.56 17.85
C ALA A 267 6.50 4.98 16.90
N ALA A 268 5.49 5.73 17.36
CA ALA A 268 4.42 6.25 16.50
C ALA A 268 4.96 7.23 15.44
N LEU A 269 5.85 8.15 15.82
CA LEU A 269 6.53 9.04 14.88
C LEU A 269 7.31 8.25 13.81
N ALA A 270 8.04 7.20 14.20
CA ALA A 270 8.77 6.36 13.25
C ALA A 270 7.83 5.59 12.30
N LEU A 271 6.69 5.07 12.80
CA LEU A 271 5.66 4.44 11.97
C LEU A 271 5.04 5.43 10.96
N ARG A 272 4.76 6.68 11.36
CA ARG A 272 4.23 7.72 10.46
C ARG A 272 5.22 8.10 9.36
N VAL A 273 6.53 8.20 9.67
CA VAL A 273 7.56 8.43 8.66
C VAL A 273 7.68 7.23 7.71
N LEU A 274 7.65 5.99 8.21
CA LEU A 274 7.62 4.79 7.37
C LEU A 274 6.41 4.78 6.43
N LEU A 275 5.23 5.18 6.92
CA LEU A 275 3.99 5.25 6.14
C LEU A 275 4.06 6.31 5.03
N GLU A 276 4.61 7.50 5.28
CA GLU A 276 4.85 8.51 4.23
C GLU A 276 5.85 8.01 3.18
N VAL A 277 6.91 7.29 3.56
CA VAL A 277 7.85 6.69 2.59
C VAL A 277 7.16 5.65 1.70
N VAL A 278 6.30 4.79 2.27
CA VAL A 278 5.49 3.81 1.51
C VAL A 278 4.48 4.52 0.60
N PHE A 279 3.74 5.51 1.10
CA PHE A 279 2.79 6.28 0.29
C PHE A 279 3.46 7.08 -0.82
N ARG A 280 4.67 7.61 -0.60
CA ARG A 280 5.48 8.24 -1.65
C ARG A 280 5.82 7.27 -2.79
N GLN A 281 6.24 6.04 -2.46
CA GLN A 281 6.50 5.04 -3.50
C GLN A 281 5.21 4.66 -4.24
N ASN A 282 4.11 4.41 -3.51
CA ASN A 282 2.83 4.00 -4.09
C ASN A 282 2.14 5.11 -4.93
N ARG A 283 2.46 6.39 -4.69
CA ARG A 283 2.01 7.54 -5.52
C ARG A 283 2.90 7.81 -6.73
N GLY A 284 4.15 7.32 -6.72
CA GLY A 284 5.10 7.52 -7.80
C GLY A 284 4.84 6.61 -8.99
N VAL A 285 5.20 7.05 -10.20
CA VAL A 285 5.36 6.14 -11.34
C VAL A 285 6.71 5.44 -11.17
N SER A 286 6.71 4.35 -10.40
CA SER A 286 7.91 3.64 -9.95
C SER A 286 8.92 3.39 -11.07
N HIS A 287 10.11 3.98 -10.94
CA HIS A 287 11.21 3.69 -11.84
C HIS A 287 11.70 2.24 -11.63
N PRO A 288 11.82 1.42 -12.70
CA PRO A 288 12.07 -0.02 -12.57
C PRO A 288 13.46 -0.40 -12.04
N SER A 289 14.32 0.59 -11.77
CA SER A 289 15.63 0.45 -11.14
C SER A 289 15.59 0.57 -9.60
N VAL A 290 14.46 0.98 -9.02
CA VAL A 290 14.33 1.27 -7.58
C VAL A 290 13.76 0.04 -6.85
N PRO A 291 14.38 -0.45 -5.76
CA PRO A 291 13.82 -1.54 -4.98
C PRO A 291 12.51 -1.13 -4.30
N SER A 292 11.57 -2.07 -4.16
CA SER A 292 10.31 -1.76 -3.49
C SER A 292 10.52 -1.60 -1.98
N VAL A 293 10.09 -0.46 -1.43
CA VAL A 293 10.12 -0.12 -0.01
C VAL A 293 9.45 -1.21 0.84
N CYS A 294 8.36 -1.79 0.34
CA CYS A 294 7.65 -2.87 1.04
C CYS A 294 8.47 -4.17 1.13
N LEU A 295 9.32 -4.46 0.14
CA LEU A 295 10.24 -5.61 0.18
C LEU A 295 11.44 -5.33 1.09
N VAL A 296 11.99 -4.11 1.06
CA VAL A 296 13.10 -3.69 1.93
C VAL A 296 12.64 -3.62 3.41
N PHE A 297 11.42 -3.18 3.66
CA PHE A 297 10.74 -3.29 4.96
C PHE A 297 10.65 -4.75 5.44
N ALA A 298 10.26 -5.66 4.55
CA ALA A 298 10.16 -7.09 4.87
C ALA A 298 11.54 -7.71 5.17
N GLU A 299 12.55 -7.40 4.36
CA GLU A 299 13.95 -7.85 4.50
C GLU A 299 14.54 -7.46 5.85
N PHE A 300 14.32 -6.22 6.31
CA PHE A 300 14.74 -5.76 7.65
C PHE A 300 13.82 -6.21 8.80
N GLY A 301 12.94 -7.19 8.57
CA GLY A 301 12.07 -7.77 9.60
C GLY A 301 10.97 -6.83 10.07
N GLY A 302 10.53 -5.89 9.22
CA GLY A 302 9.50 -4.90 9.52
C GLY A 302 8.20 -5.53 10.00
N PHE A 303 7.74 -6.61 9.36
CA PHE A 303 6.56 -7.37 9.83
C PHE A 303 6.69 -7.84 11.28
N LYS A 304 7.84 -8.40 11.67
CA LYS A 304 8.09 -8.85 13.04
C LYS A 304 8.12 -7.68 14.03
N THR A 305 8.73 -6.56 13.64
CA THR A 305 8.83 -5.35 14.47
C THR A 305 7.46 -4.71 14.68
N VAL A 306 6.73 -4.41 13.60
CA VAL A 306 5.45 -3.70 13.65
C VAL A 306 4.33 -4.57 14.23
N SER A 307 4.32 -5.89 13.97
CA SER A 307 3.33 -6.79 14.59
C SER A 307 3.47 -6.92 16.10
N ALA A 308 4.63 -6.56 16.68
CA ALA A 308 4.82 -6.52 18.13
C ALA A 308 4.14 -5.30 18.79
N LEU A 309 3.82 -4.25 18.03
CA LEU A 309 3.15 -3.03 18.50
C LEU A 309 1.62 -3.14 18.51
N LEU A 310 1.04 -4.21 17.93
CA LEU A 310 -0.40 -4.50 17.92
C LEU A 310 -0.99 -4.82 19.31
N GLY A 311 -0.18 -4.78 20.36
CA GLY A 311 -0.61 -4.86 21.77
C GLY A 311 -0.19 -3.64 22.60
N ALA A 312 0.20 -2.55 21.96
CA ALA A 312 0.71 -1.32 22.56
C ALA A 312 -0.09 -0.09 22.10
N GLU A 313 0.27 1.10 22.58
CA GLU A 313 -0.42 2.35 22.22
C GLU A 313 -0.24 2.77 20.75
N GLU A 314 0.77 2.25 20.05
CA GLU A 314 0.97 2.49 18.61
C GLU A 314 0.12 1.59 17.69
N CYS A 315 -0.85 0.84 18.23
CA CYS A 315 -1.64 -0.15 17.49
C CYS A 315 -2.25 0.41 16.18
N ALA A 316 -2.89 1.58 16.23
CA ALA A 316 -3.47 2.23 15.05
C ALA A 316 -2.43 2.63 13.99
N ASP A 317 -1.33 3.31 14.37
CA ASP A 317 -0.24 3.68 13.45
C ASP A 317 0.43 2.41 12.85
N ALA A 318 0.55 1.34 13.64
CA ALA A 318 1.10 0.06 13.20
C ALA A 318 0.17 -0.65 12.19
N LEU A 319 -1.15 -0.62 12.42
CA LEU A 319 -2.15 -1.18 11.51
C LEU A 319 -2.19 -0.42 10.17
N HIS A 320 -2.15 0.91 10.18
CA HIS A 320 -2.10 1.71 8.94
C HIS A 320 -0.83 1.44 8.12
N LEU A 321 0.33 1.27 8.77
CA LEU A 321 1.56 0.88 8.07
C LEU A 321 1.47 -0.53 7.47
N LEU A 322 0.94 -1.51 8.22
CA LEU A 322 0.74 -2.85 7.70
C LEU A 322 -0.30 -2.88 6.56
N GLU A 323 -1.35 -2.06 6.62
CA GLU A 323 -2.35 -1.92 5.55
C GLU A 323 -1.68 -1.45 4.25
N ALA A 324 -0.89 -0.37 4.31
CA ALA A 324 -0.20 0.18 3.14
C ALA A 324 0.90 -0.75 2.57
N VAL A 325 1.62 -1.47 3.43
CA VAL A 325 2.68 -2.41 3.00
C VAL A 325 2.10 -3.68 2.38
N THR A 326 1.00 -4.22 2.92
CA THR A 326 0.39 -5.48 2.46
C THR A 326 -0.33 -5.38 1.11
N LEU A 327 -0.42 -4.19 0.52
CA LEU A 327 -0.80 -4.00 -0.89
C LEU A 327 0.30 -4.43 -1.89
N CYS A 328 1.52 -4.70 -1.43
CA CYS A 328 2.62 -5.10 -2.30
C CYS A 328 2.54 -6.59 -2.69
N GLU A 329 2.00 -6.86 -3.88
CA GLU A 329 1.91 -8.20 -4.49
C GLU A 329 3.26 -8.96 -4.54
N GLY A 330 4.39 -8.24 -4.60
CA GLY A 330 5.74 -8.83 -4.56
C GLY A 330 6.10 -9.54 -3.24
N LEU A 331 5.30 -9.36 -2.18
CA LEU A 331 5.44 -10.10 -0.93
C LEU A 331 4.97 -11.56 -1.03
N ARG A 332 4.17 -11.91 -2.05
CA ARG A 332 3.59 -13.24 -2.22
C ARG A 332 4.70 -14.30 -2.33
N GLY A 333 4.59 -15.35 -1.52
CA GLY A 333 5.55 -16.45 -1.46
C GLY A 333 6.82 -16.09 -0.68
N ALA A 334 7.56 -15.07 -1.11
CA ALA A 334 8.87 -14.72 -0.56
C ALA A 334 8.87 -14.45 0.96
N TYR A 335 7.82 -13.81 1.48
CA TYR A 335 7.68 -13.45 2.89
C TYR A 335 6.47 -14.14 3.57
N ALA A 336 6.10 -15.34 3.10
CA ALA A 336 4.93 -16.06 3.60
C ALA A 336 5.04 -16.49 5.08
N SER A 337 6.26 -16.66 5.59
CA SER A 337 6.57 -16.90 7.01
C SER A 337 6.25 -15.69 7.88
N GLU A 338 6.68 -14.51 7.44
CA GLU A 338 6.54 -13.23 8.11
C GLU A 338 5.06 -12.81 8.13
N LEU A 339 4.39 -12.93 6.98
CA LEU A 339 2.94 -12.70 6.84
C LEU A 339 2.12 -13.64 7.73
N ARG A 340 2.57 -14.89 7.98
CA ARG A 340 1.94 -15.79 8.95
C ARG A 340 2.11 -15.33 10.40
N MET A 341 3.28 -14.81 10.77
CA MET A 341 3.49 -14.23 12.12
C MET A 341 2.66 -12.97 12.34
N THR A 342 2.48 -12.15 11.30
CA THR A 342 1.57 -11.00 11.31
C THR A 342 0.11 -11.44 11.42
N ALA A 343 -0.35 -12.39 10.60
CA ALA A 343 -1.72 -12.94 10.66
C ALA A 343 -2.06 -13.52 12.04
N ALA A 344 -1.15 -14.29 12.64
CA ALA A 344 -1.31 -14.82 14.00
C ALA A 344 -1.52 -13.72 15.06
N SER A 345 -0.93 -12.54 14.86
CA SER A 345 -1.08 -11.39 15.76
C SER A 345 -2.36 -10.58 15.46
N LEU A 346 -2.75 -10.44 14.19
CA LEU A 346 -4.01 -9.83 13.77
C LEU A 346 -5.22 -10.64 14.22
N VAL A 347 -5.23 -11.97 14.02
CA VAL A 347 -6.29 -12.86 14.49
C VAL A 347 -6.48 -12.72 16.00
N ARG A 348 -5.38 -12.74 16.75
CA ARG A 348 -5.38 -12.54 18.20
C ARG A 348 -5.97 -11.17 18.60
N LEU A 349 -5.60 -10.09 17.93
CA LEU A 349 -6.16 -8.76 18.17
C LEU A 349 -7.68 -8.74 17.90
N ILE A 350 -8.12 -9.34 16.79
CA ILE A 350 -9.53 -9.45 16.39
C ILE A 350 -10.34 -10.30 17.39
N THR A 351 -9.78 -11.39 17.93
CA THR A 351 -10.51 -12.31 18.83
C THR A 351 -10.42 -11.91 20.31
N GLU A 352 -9.37 -11.20 20.74
CA GLU A 352 -9.32 -10.58 22.07
C GLU A 352 -10.12 -9.26 22.13
N ALA A 353 -10.63 -8.77 20.99
CA ALA A 353 -11.50 -7.60 20.91
C ALA A 353 -12.74 -7.74 21.80
N GLU A 354 -13.38 -8.91 21.85
CA GLU A 354 -14.59 -9.09 22.67
C GLU A 354 -14.31 -9.39 24.15
N THR A 355 -13.21 -10.04 24.51
CA THR A 355 -13.00 -10.57 25.87
C THR A 355 -12.58 -9.53 26.91
N ARG A 356 -11.96 -8.41 26.52
CA ARG A 356 -11.41 -7.42 27.47
C ARG A 356 -12.41 -6.35 27.94
N GLY A 357 -13.71 -6.48 27.64
CA GLY A 357 -14.80 -5.65 28.19
C GLY A 357 -14.84 -4.15 27.79
N GLY A 358 -13.78 -3.62 27.17
CA GLY A 358 -13.75 -2.25 26.67
C GLY A 358 -14.60 -2.09 25.41
N VAL A 359 -15.83 -1.58 25.58
CA VAL A 359 -16.71 -1.11 24.51
C VAL A 359 -16.39 0.36 24.24
N GLY A 360 -15.52 0.61 23.26
CA GLY A 360 -15.09 1.96 22.88
C GLY A 360 -14.88 2.06 21.37
N GLU A 361 -15.24 3.21 20.80
CA GLU A 361 -15.30 3.47 19.37
C GLU A 361 -13.97 3.18 18.65
N ALA A 362 -12.86 3.74 19.17
CA ALA A 362 -11.50 3.50 18.66
C ALA A 362 -11.11 2.01 18.59
N ARG A 363 -11.69 1.16 19.45
CA ARG A 363 -11.42 -0.29 19.44
C ARG A 363 -12.17 -1.03 18.33
N GLY A 364 -13.31 -0.47 17.89
CA GLY A 364 -13.98 -0.88 16.67
C GLY A 364 -13.19 -0.47 15.42
N GLU A 365 -12.58 0.72 15.44
CA GLU A 365 -11.67 1.18 14.38
C GLU A 365 -10.42 0.28 14.28
N GLU A 366 -9.79 -0.07 15.40
CA GLU A 366 -8.68 -1.05 15.45
C GLU A 366 -9.09 -2.42 14.91
N LYS A 367 -10.26 -2.95 15.32
CA LYS A 367 -10.78 -4.24 14.79
C LYS A 367 -10.99 -4.16 13.27
N ASN A 368 -11.52 -3.05 12.77
CA ASN A 368 -11.73 -2.83 11.33
C ASN A 368 -10.41 -2.71 10.56
N ALA A 369 -9.44 -1.92 11.04
CA ALA A 369 -8.13 -1.83 10.42
C ALA A 369 -7.41 -3.19 10.44
N ALA A 370 -7.49 -3.96 11.53
CA ALA A 370 -6.97 -5.33 11.60
C ALA A 370 -7.64 -6.27 10.57
N LEU A 371 -8.95 -6.14 10.35
CA LEU A 371 -9.68 -6.88 9.30
C LEU A 371 -9.22 -6.48 7.88
N ARG A 372 -8.91 -5.20 7.62
CA ARG A 372 -8.32 -4.76 6.33
C ARG A 372 -6.96 -5.42 6.09
N VAL A 373 -6.04 -5.31 7.06
CA VAL A 373 -4.71 -5.93 6.96
C VAL A 373 -4.84 -7.44 6.76
N LEU A 374 -5.70 -8.13 7.52
CA LEU A 374 -5.89 -9.58 7.37
C LEU A 374 -6.55 -9.96 6.03
N THR A 375 -7.38 -9.10 5.46
CA THR A 375 -7.93 -9.25 4.09
C THR A 375 -6.81 -9.17 3.04
N ASN A 376 -5.91 -8.18 3.14
CA ASN A 376 -4.73 -8.09 2.27
C ASN A 376 -3.81 -9.31 2.43
N VAL A 377 -3.49 -9.70 3.67
CA VAL A 377 -2.62 -10.86 3.97
C VAL A 377 -3.20 -12.16 3.42
N THR A 378 -4.52 -12.37 3.51
CA THR A 378 -5.18 -13.55 2.90
C THR A 378 -5.33 -13.45 1.38
N GLY A 379 -5.27 -12.26 0.79
CA GLY A 379 -5.13 -12.07 -0.66
C GLY A 379 -3.72 -12.38 -1.18
N LEU A 380 -2.68 -12.07 -0.40
CA LEU A 380 -1.29 -12.43 -0.70
C LEU A 380 -1.04 -13.93 -0.48
N VAL A 381 -1.42 -14.45 0.70
CA VAL A 381 -1.18 -15.84 1.15
C VAL A 381 -2.49 -16.43 1.70
N PRO A 382 -3.35 -17.03 0.87
CA PRO A 382 -4.62 -17.59 1.33
C PRO A 382 -4.47 -18.72 2.37
N SER A 383 -3.38 -19.48 2.30
CA SER A 383 -3.02 -20.56 3.23
C SER A 383 -2.43 -20.11 4.56
N VAL A 384 -2.51 -18.82 4.91
CA VAL A 384 -1.77 -18.23 6.04
C VAL A 384 -2.12 -18.88 7.38
N LEU A 385 -3.39 -19.26 7.59
CA LEU A 385 -3.88 -19.87 8.85
C LEU A 385 -3.78 -21.41 8.87
N SER A 386 -3.47 -22.07 7.76
CA SER A 386 -3.42 -23.55 7.71
C SER A 386 -2.34 -24.11 8.65
N GLY A 387 -2.68 -25.20 9.33
CA GLY A 387 -1.88 -25.79 10.41
C GLY A 387 -2.02 -25.07 11.76
N SER A 388 -2.87 -24.03 11.86
CA SER A 388 -3.09 -23.25 13.09
C SER A 388 -4.55 -23.36 13.59
N PRO A 389 -5.09 -24.56 13.85
CA PRO A 389 -6.53 -24.80 14.01
C PRO A 389 -7.18 -24.03 15.18
N GLN A 390 -6.40 -23.65 16.21
CA GLN A 390 -6.90 -22.78 17.29
C GLN A 390 -7.19 -21.35 16.80
N GLN A 391 -6.33 -20.80 15.93
CA GLN A 391 -6.52 -19.48 15.32
C GLN A 391 -7.61 -19.53 14.24
N SER A 392 -7.61 -20.58 13.41
CA SER A 392 -8.69 -20.82 12.43
C SER A 392 -10.06 -20.88 13.10
N ARG A 393 -10.20 -21.63 14.20
CA ARG A 393 -11.46 -21.70 14.97
C ARG A 393 -11.83 -20.35 15.58
N ALA A 394 -10.91 -19.68 16.26
CA ALA A 394 -11.21 -18.42 16.94
C ALA A 394 -11.66 -17.33 15.94
N LEU A 395 -10.99 -17.23 14.78
CA LEU A 395 -11.40 -16.32 13.71
C LEU A 395 -12.73 -16.74 13.08
N ALA A 396 -12.95 -18.04 12.85
CA ALA A 396 -14.18 -18.54 12.22
C ALA A 396 -15.44 -18.25 13.07
N LEU A 397 -15.33 -18.28 14.40
CA LEU A 397 -16.43 -17.91 15.30
C LEU A 397 -16.76 -16.41 15.21
N VAL A 398 -15.75 -15.54 15.35
CA VAL A 398 -15.95 -14.07 15.21
C VAL A 398 -16.47 -13.69 13.82
N ALA A 399 -16.02 -14.41 12.78
CA ALA A 399 -16.55 -14.27 11.43
C ALA A 399 -18.02 -14.75 11.35
N ALA A 400 -18.37 -15.91 11.92
CA ALA A 400 -19.73 -16.43 11.90
C ALA A 400 -20.73 -15.51 12.61
N ASP A 401 -20.36 -14.94 13.75
CA ASP A 401 -21.18 -13.95 14.47
C ASP A 401 -21.38 -12.69 13.60
N THR A 402 -20.28 -12.12 13.08
CA THR A 402 -20.32 -10.90 12.24
C THR A 402 -21.09 -11.10 10.93
N LEU A 403 -21.01 -12.29 10.32
CA LEU A 403 -21.69 -12.66 9.06
C LEU A 403 -23.16 -13.06 9.23
N THR A 404 -23.63 -13.21 10.48
CA THR A 404 -25.02 -13.60 10.77
C THR A 404 -25.81 -12.57 11.58
N ASP A 405 -25.16 -11.51 12.04
CA ASP A 405 -25.79 -10.28 12.51
C ASP A 405 -26.41 -9.49 11.33
N ALA A 406 -27.57 -8.89 11.57
CA ALA A 406 -28.28 -8.04 10.61
C ALA A 406 -27.89 -6.55 10.73
N GLU A 407 -27.41 -6.14 11.91
CA GLU A 407 -27.05 -4.76 12.25
C GLU A 407 -25.53 -4.52 12.20
N ALA A 408 -24.77 -5.50 11.70
CA ALA A 408 -23.32 -5.42 11.53
C ALA A 408 -22.92 -4.19 10.68
N ILE A 409 -21.93 -3.45 11.16
CA ILE A 409 -21.39 -2.25 10.50
C ILE A 409 -20.94 -2.62 9.07
N PRO A 410 -21.36 -1.90 8.02
CA PRO A 410 -21.09 -2.27 6.63
C PRO A 410 -19.62 -2.55 6.30
N ASP A 411 -18.69 -1.72 6.77
CA ASP A 411 -17.24 -1.93 6.60
C ASP A 411 -16.77 -3.22 7.28
N THR A 412 -17.10 -3.42 8.56
CA THR A 412 -16.76 -4.63 9.33
C THR A 412 -17.26 -5.88 8.63
N LEU A 413 -18.50 -5.83 8.13
CA LEU A 413 -19.12 -6.91 7.39
C LEU A 413 -18.45 -7.14 6.03
N ALA A 414 -18.14 -6.08 5.27
CA ALA A 414 -17.49 -6.18 3.97
C ALA A 414 -16.07 -6.76 4.06
N PHE A 415 -15.24 -6.33 5.02
CA PHE A 415 -13.92 -6.92 5.23
C PHE A 415 -14.02 -8.34 5.75
N THR A 416 -14.96 -8.66 6.64
CA THR A 416 -15.19 -10.04 7.10
C THR A 416 -15.65 -10.96 5.94
N LEU A 417 -16.51 -10.47 5.04
CA LEU A 417 -16.91 -11.19 3.83
C LEU A 417 -15.73 -11.46 2.90
N CYS A 418 -14.88 -10.46 2.65
CA CYS A 418 -13.69 -10.60 1.81
C CYS A 418 -12.67 -11.58 2.40
N LEU A 419 -12.34 -11.42 3.69
CA LEU A 419 -11.48 -12.31 4.47
C LEU A 419 -11.96 -13.77 4.42
N THR A 420 -13.22 -13.99 4.76
CA THR A 420 -13.85 -15.32 4.79
C THR A 420 -13.84 -15.93 3.39
N THR A 421 -14.19 -15.15 2.37
CA THR A 421 -14.18 -15.58 0.96
C THR A 421 -12.78 -15.91 0.46
N ASN A 422 -11.73 -15.22 0.91
CA ASN A 422 -10.35 -15.55 0.55
C ASN A 422 -9.93 -16.93 1.12
N ILE A 423 -10.25 -17.20 2.39
CA ILE A 423 -9.91 -18.46 3.07
C ILE A 423 -10.73 -19.63 2.48
N VAL A 424 -12.06 -19.52 2.44
CA VAL A 424 -12.96 -20.54 1.85
C VAL A 424 -12.63 -20.74 0.35
N LYS A 425 -12.30 -19.63 -0.34
CA LYS A 425 -11.55 -19.51 -1.61
C LYS A 425 -10.53 -20.62 -1.86
N TRP A 426 -9.61 -20.71 -0.90
CA TRP A 426 -8.44 -21.57 -0.97
C TRP A 426 -8.75 -22.98 -0.43
N GLU A 427 -9.48 -23.09 0.68
CA GLU A 427 -9.86 -24.39 1.24
C GLU A 427 -10.68 -25.25 0.26
N ALA A 428 -11.60 -24.64 -0.51
CA ALA A 428 -12.37 -25.31 -1.55
C ALA A 428 -11.51 -25.78 -2.75
N ARG A 429 -10.30 -25.23 -2.95
CA ARG A 429 -9.37 -25.61 -4.03
C ARG A 429 -8.38 -26.69 -3.59
N GLU A 430 -7.86 -26.59 -2.36
CA GLU A 430 -6.93 -27.56 -1.80
C GLU A 430 -7.62 -28.74 -1.07
N HIS A 431 -8.97 -28.80 -1.10
CA HIS A 431 -9.80 -29.77 -0.39
C HIS A 431 -9.61 -29.78 1.14
N ALA A 432 -9.37 -28.62 1.73
CA ALA A 432 -9.24 -28.41 3.19
C ALA A 432 -10.58 -27.96 3.83
N ASP A 433 -10.65 -28.04 5.17
CA ASP A 433 -11.82 -27.64 5.97
C ASP A 433 -11.46 -27.06 7.37
N GLU A 434 -10.21 -26.63 7.59
CA GLU A 434 -9.70 -26.17 8.90
C GLU A 434 -10.40 -24.91 9.43
N PHE A 435 -10.82 -23.99 8.56
CA PHE A 435 -11.56 -22.78 8.90
C PHE A 435 -13.05 -22.93 8.58
N THR A 436 -13.37 -23.40 7.37
CA THR A 436 -14.75 -23.55 6.88
C THR A 436 -15.57 -24.50 7.77
N GLY A 437 -14.95 -25.55 8.31
CA GLY A 437 -15.61 -26.50 9.22
C GLY A 437 -16.10 -25.89 10.54
N PHE A 438 -15.41 -24.87 11.06
CA PHE A 438 -15.85 -24.12 12.24
C PHE A 438 -16.82 -22.98 11.87
N LEU A 439 -16.61 -22.34 10.72
CA LEU A 439 -17.49 -21.27 10.23
C LEU A 439 -18.94 -21.74 10.09
N VAL A 440 -19.13 -23.00 9.67
CA VAL A 440 -20.46 -23.61 9.49
C VAL A 440 -20.86 -24.57 10.63
N GLU A 441 -20.22 -24.46 11.81
CA GLU A 441 -20.52 -25.31 12.98
C GLU A 441 -21.95 -25.08 13.52
N ASP A 442 -22.49 -23.86 13.39
CA ASP A 442 -23.92 -23.58 13.61
C ASP A 442 -24.77 -23.99 12.40
N ALA A 443 -25.72 -24.90 12.62
CA ALA A 443 -26.71 -25.31 11.63
C ALA A 443 -27.60 -24.16 11.11
N SER A 444 -27.72 -23.04 11.83
CA SER A 444 -28.46 -21.87 11.38
C SER A 444 -27.67 -20.94 10.44
N PHE A 445 -26.33 -20.99 10.47
CA PHE A 445 -25.40 -20.09 9.75
C PHE A 445 -25.78 -19.90 8.28
N LEU A 446 -25.79 -20.98 7.48
CA LEU A 446 -26.07 -20.89 6.05
C LEU A 446 -27.44 -20.27 5.74
N THR A 447 -28.45 -20.56 6.58
CA THR A 447 -29.81 -20.02 6.41
C THR A 447 -29.88 -18.55 6.77
N ARG A 448 -29.15 -18.10 7.80
CA ARG A 448 -29.01 -16.67 8.15
C ARG A 448 -28.27 -15.90 7.06
N VAL A 449 -27.12 -16.40 6.61
CA VAL A 449 -26.29 -15.81 5.54
C VAL A 449 -27.09 -15.66 4.24
N ALA A 450 -27.80 -16.71 3.81
CA ALA A 450 -28.70 -16.60 2.65
C ALA A 450 -29.85 -15.60 2.88
N GLY A 451 -30.43 -15.57 4.07
CA GLY A 451 -31.45 -14.60 4.46
C GLY A 451 -30.95 -13.15 4.56
N LEU A 452 -29.66 -12.94 4.81
CA LEU A 452 -29.02 -11.62 4.79
C LEU A 452 -28.69 -11.20 3.35
N ALA A 453 -28.16 -12.12 2.54
CA ALA A 453 -27.88 -11.91 1.11
C ALA A 453 -29.11 -11.38 0.37
N PHE A 454 -30.27 -12.04 0.51
CA PHE A 454 -31.50 -11.63 -0.19
C PHE A 454 -32.21 -10.43 0.43
N ARG A 455 -32.03 -10.16 1.73
CA ARG A 455 -32.47 -8.89 2.33
C ARG A 455 -31.65 -7.72 1.80
N ALA A 456 -30.34 -7.88 1.66
CA ALA A 456 -29.46 -6.85 1.10
C ALA A 456 -29.72 -6.63 -0.42
N TYR A 457 -29.95 -7.71 -1.18
CA TYR A 457 -30.26 -7.65 -2.62
C TYR A 457 -31.63 -7.02 -2.94
N HIS A 458 -32.55 -7.01 -1.98
CA HIS A 458 -33.88 -6.39 -2.11
C HIS A 458 -34.02 -5.09 -1.31
N ALA A 459 -32.95 -4.59 -0.70
CA ALA A 459 -32.92 -3.29 -0.03
C ALA A 459 -32.50 -2.18 -1.00
N GLU A 460 -32.99 -0.97 -0.76
CA GLU A 460 -32.56 0.21 -1.51
C GLU A 460 -31.11 0.62 -1.14
N GLY A 461 -30.39 1.19 -2.11
CA GLY A 461 -29.04 1.71 -1.92
C GLY A 461 -27.92 0.80 -2.44
N THR A 462 -26.92 1.41 -3.08
CA THR A 462 -25.80 0.74 -3.74
C THR A 462 -24.95 -0.11 -2.78
N GLU A 463 -24.74 0.37 -1.56
CA GLU A 463 -24.00 -0.34 -0.50
C GLU A 463 -24.61 -1.72 -0.19
N ARG A 464 -25.95 -1.80 -0.08
CA ARG A 464 -26.66 -3.07 0.18
C ARG A 464 -26.55 -4.02 -1.01
N HIS A 465 -26.55 -3.52 -2.24
CA HIS A 465 -26.30 -4.32 -3.44
C HIS A 465 -24.84 -4.85 -3.49
N VAL A 466 -23.85 -4.03 -3.08
CA VAL A 466 -22.45 -4.46 -2.96
C VAL A 466 -22.28 -5.54 -1.90
N LEU A 467 -22.89 -5.37 -0.72
CA LEU A 467 -22.91 -6.40 0.33
C LEU A 467 -23.61 -7.69 -0.13
N ALA A 468 -24.71 -7.59 -0.88
CA ALA A 468 -25.39 -8.75 -1.47
C ALA A 468 -24.49 -9.52 -2.44
N GLY A 469 -23.70 -8.83 -3.27
CA GLY A 469 -22.71 -9.45 -4.15
C GLY A 469 -21.59 -10.17 -3.40
N TYR A 470 -21.07 -9.57 -2.32
CA TYR A 470 -20.09 -10.23 -1.45
C TYR A 470 -20.68 -11.46 -0.72
N TYR A 471 -21.92 -11.38 -0.23
CA TYR A 471 -22.63 -12.54 0.32
C TYR A 471 -22.87 -13.63 -0.72
N ALA A 472 -23.25 -13.27 -1.95
CA ALA A 472 -23.42 -14.21 -3.06
C ALA A 472 -22.08 -14.89 -3.42
N LEU A 473 -20.95 -14.16 -3.33
CA LEU A 473 -19.61 -14.72 -3.54
C LEU A 473 -19.22 -15.71 -2.44
N LEU A 474 -19.51 -15.40 -1.17
CA LEU A 474 -19.30 -16.33 -0.06
C LEU A 474 -20.15 -17.61 -0.23
N LEU A 475 -21.44 -17.48 -0.54
CA LEU A 475 -22.34 -18.62 -0.79
C LEU A 475 -21.89 -19.45 -2.00
N ALA A 476 -21.41 -18.79 -3.06
CA ALA A 476 -20.83 -19.45 -4.23
C ALA A 476 -19.61 -20.30 -3.85
N VAL A 477 -18.63 -19.76 -3.14
CA VAL A 477 -17.41 -20.52 -2.78
C VAL A 477 -17.69 -21.60 -1.74
N LEU A 478 -18.59 -21.35 -0.78
CA LEU A 478 -19.08 -22.39 0.14
C LEU A 478 -19.74 -23.55 -0.63
N SER A 479 -20.47 -23.29 -1.72
CA SER A 479 -21.10 -24.35 -2.53
C SER A 479 -20.09 -25.27 -3.24
N LEU A 480 -18.81 -24.86 -3.33
CA LEU A 480 -17.71 -25.63 -3.90
C LEU A 480 -16.94 -26.46 -2.85
N CYS A 481 -17.16 -26.23 -1.55
CA CYS A 481 -16.50 -26.99 -0.49
C CYS A 481 -16.98 -28.45 -0.47
N ALA A 482 -16.07 -29.34 -0.88
CA ALA A 482 -16.28 -30.78 -0.99
C ALA A 482 -15.04 -31.55 -0.47
N THR A 483 -15.00 -31.77 0.85
CA THR A 483 -14.01 -32.62 1.54
C THR A 483 -14.67 -33.94 1.98
N PRO A 484 -13.90 -34.94 2.46
CA PRO A 484 -14.47 -36.15 3.05
C PRO A 484 -15.29 -35.93 4.34
N ARG A 485 -15.16 -34.76 4.98
CA ARG A 485 -15.88 -34.40 6.22
C ARG A 485 -16.99 -33.38 5.99
N LEU A 486 -16.83 -32.51 4.98
CA LEU A 486 -17.67 -31.33 4.78
C LEU A 486 -18.12 -31.22 3.32
N GLN A 487 -19.43 -31.29 3.09
CA GLN A 487 -20.06 -31.30 1.76
C GLN A 487 -21.17 -30.25 1.71
N LEU A 488 -20.81 -29.01 1.34
CA LEU A 488 -21.68 -27.86 1.54
C LEU A 488 -22.62 -27.53 0.37
N ARG A 489 -22.42 -28.12 -0.82
CA ARG A 489 -23.25 -27.86 -2.01
C ARG A 489 -24.77 -27.96 -1.73
N VAL A 490 -25.23 -29.08 -1.19
CA VAL A 490 -26.66 -29.32 -0.92
C VAL A 490 -27.19 -28.47 0.25
N PRO A 491 -26.48 -28.34 1.39
CA PRO A 491 -26.81 -27.35 2.42
C PRO A 491 -26.98 -25.92 1.90
N VAL A 492 -26.04 -25.41 1.10
CA VAL A 492 -26.10 -24.06 0.51
C VAL A 492 -27.31 -23.92 -0.44
N MET A 493 -27.51 -24.88 -1.36
CA MET A 493 -28.69 -24.90 -2.24
C MET A 493 -30.01 -24.86 -1.43
N THR A 494 -30.06 -25.59 -0.32
CA THR A 494 -31.25 -25.66 0.56
C THR A 494 -31.48 -24.34 1.29
N ALA A 495 -30.42 -23.70 1.80
CA ALA A 495 -30.49 -22.39 2.44
C ALA A 495 -30.96 -21.29 1.48
N VAL A 496 -30.45 -21.28 0.24
CA VAL A 496 -30.87 -20.34 -0.82
C VAL A 496 -32.34 -20.57 -1.22
N ALA A 497 -32.77 -21.83 -1.36
CA ALA A 497 -34.17 -22.18 -1.61
C ALA A 497 -35.10 -21.82 -0.44
N HIS A 498 -34.59 -21.83 0.80
CA HIS A 498 -35.34 -21.42 1.98
C HIS A 498 -35.48 -19.89 2.06
N ALA A 499 -34.38 -19.15 1.88
CA ALA A 499 -34.35 -17.70 1.96
C ALA A 499 -35.14 -16.99 0.84
N THR A 500 -35.32 -17.66 -0.31
CA THR A 500 -36.15 -17.17 -1.42
C THR A 500 -37.64 -17.56 -1.30
N ARG A 501 -38.05 -18.28 -0.24
CA ARG A 501 -39.44 -18.71 -0.03
C ARG A 501 -40.37 -17.51 0.18
N GLY A 502 -41.26 -17.30 -0.79
CA GLY A 502 -42.31 -16.26 -0.75
C GLY A 502 -42.05 -15.09 -1.69
N THR A 503 -40.86 -14.98 -2.29
CA THR A 503 -40.56 -13.94 -3.29
C THR A 503 -41.15 -14.28 -4.66
N ALA A 504 -41.29 -13.28 -5.53
CA ALA A 504 -41.71 -13.50 -6.93
C ALA A 504 -40.76 -14.42 -7.71
N ALA A 505 -39.48 -14.49 -7.31
CA ALA A 505 -38.48 -15.35 -7.92
C ALA A 505 -38.68 -16.85 -7.62
N LEU A 506 -39.41 -17.20 -6.55
CA LEU A 506 -39.56 -18.57 -6.05
C LEU A 506 -39.92 -19.59 -7.15
N LYS A 507 -40.84 -19.25 -8.06
CA LYS A 507 -41.31 -20.17 -9.13
C LYS A 507 -40.23 -20.51 -10.17
N LYS A 508 -39.19 -19.68 -10.33
CA LYS A 508 -38.03 -19.97 -11.20
C LYS A 508 -36.83 -20.51 -10.43
N VAL A 509 -36.67 -20.12 -9.16
CA VAL A 509 -35.45 -20.37 -8.38
C VAL A 509 -35.54 -21.65 -7.53
N ALA A 510 -36.74 -22.12 -7.16
CA ALA A 510 -36.93 -23.33 -6.34
C ALA A 510 -36.32 -24.61 -6.95
N THR A 511 -36.16 -24.70 -8.27
CA THR A 511 -35.58 -25.86 -8.97
C THR A 511 -34.07 -25.74 -9.21
N LYS A 512 -33.53 -24.52 -9.35
CA LYS A 512 -32.09 -24.26 -9.49
C LYS A 512 -31.62 -23.06 -8.65
N PRO A 513 -31.51 -23.20 -7.31
CA PRO A 513 -31.23 -22.09 -6.40
C PRO A 513 -29.94 -21.30 -6.73
N MET A 514 -28.87 -22.00 -7.12
CA MET A 514 -27.58 -21.38 -7.46
C MET A 514 -27.61 -20.51 -8.72
N THR A 515 -28.63 -20.64 -9.59
CA THR A 515 -28.78 -19.76 -10.77
C THR A 515 -29.01 -18.31 -10.34
N LEU A 516 -29.72 -18.09 -9.23
CA LEU A 516 -29.90 -16.74 -8.67
C LEU A 516 -28.58 -16.20 -8.09
N ILE A 517 -27.80 -17.04 -7.41
CA ILE A 517 -26.46 -16.65 -6.90
C ILE A 517 -25.52 -16.27 -8.05
N VAL A 518 -25.55 -17.01 -9.17
CA VAL A 518 -24.80 -16.67 -10.39
C VAL A 518 -25.26 -15.34 -10.99
N ALA A 519 -26.58 -15.08 -11.07
CA ALA A 519 -27.09 -13.80 -11.57
C ALA A 519 -26.64 -12.61 -10.70
N VAL A 520 -26.76 -12.70 -9.37
CA VAL A 520 -26.27 -11.65 -8.45
C VAL A 520 -24.76 -11.43 -8.59
N LEU A 521 -23.98 -12.49 -8.85
CA LEU A 521 -22.54 -12.36 -9.12
C LEU A 521 -22.22 -11.71 -10.47
N GLN A 522 -23.00 -11.97 -11.51
CA GLN A 522 -22.85 -11.33 -12.82
C GLN A 522 -23.17 -9.83 -12.72
N GLU A 523 -24.25 -9.45 -12.02
CA GLU A 523 -24.59 -8.05 -11.75
C GLU A 523 -23.51 -7.35 -10.91
N PHE A 524 -23.00 -8.00 -9.86
CA PHE A 524 -21.92 -7.50 -9.03
C PHE A 524 -20.62 -7.29 -9.84
N LEU A 525 -20.27 -8.21 -10.74
CA LEU A 525 -19.11 -8.06 -11.61
C LEU A 525 -19.25 -6.90 -12.59
N LEU A 526 -20.42 -6.73 -13.22
CA LEU A 526 -20.70 -5.60 -14.10
C LEU A 526 -20.60 -4.27 -13.34
N PHE A 527 -21.16 -4.21 -12.11
CA PHE A 527 -21.05 -3.04 -11.24
C PHE A 527 -19.59 -2.72 -10.88
N GLN A 528 -18.84 -3.67 -10.32
CA GLN A 528 -17.45 -3.46 -9.88
C GLN A 528 -16.50 -3.15 -11.05
N SER A 529 -16.76 -3.72 -12.22
CA SER A 529 -16.06 -3.37 -13.48
C SER A 529 -16.36 -1.92 -13.90
N SER A 530 -17.64 -1.50 -13.87
CA SER A 530 -18.03 -0.12 -14.20
C SER A 530 -17.48 0.93 -13.23
N ALA A 531 -17.24 0.55 -11.98
CA ALA A 531 -16.60 1.37 -10.95
C ALA A 531 -15.07 1.45 -11.10
N GLY A 532 -14.45 0.62 -11.97
CA GLY A 532 -13.00 0.52 -12.09
C GLY A 532 -12.29 -0.15 -10.91
N ALA A 533 -13.03 -0.84 -10.04
CA ALA A 533 -12.51 -1.46 -8.81
C ALA A 533 -11.87 -2.84 -9.03
N LEU A 534 -12.17 -3.51 -10.15
CA LEU A 534 -11.58 -4.81 -10.49
C LEU A 534 -10.25 -4.66 -11.24
N THR A 535 -9.19 -5.27 -10.72
CA THR A 535 -8.02 -5.63 -11.52
C THR A 535 -8.39 -6.74 -12.51
N ARG A 536 -7.59 -6.90 -13.57
CA ARG A 536 -7.73 -7.99 -14.55
C ARG A 536 -7.77 -9.36 -13.85
N ASP A 537 -6.89 -9.57 -12.89
CA ASP A 537 -6.70 -10.87 -12.24
C ASP A 537 -7.83 -11.17 -11.23
N SER A 538 -8.38 -10.13 -10.57
CA SER A 538 -9.61 -10.26 -9.78
C SER A 538 -10.82 -10.63 -10.65
N LEU A 539 -10.99 -9.98 -11.81
CA LEU A 539 -12.06 -10.30 -12.76
C LEU A 539 -11.95 -11.76 -13.26
N VAL A 540 -10.75 -12.19 -13.68
CA VAL A 540 -10.49 -13.59 -14.10
C VAL A 540 -10.75 -14.57 -12.94
N SER A 541 -10.29 -14.25 -11.72
CA SER A 541 -10.52 -15.11 -10.55
C SER A 541 -11.99 -15.20 -10.15
N MET A 542 -12.82 -14.20 -10.44
CA MET A 542 -14.26 -14.23 -10.15
C MET A 542 -15.05 -14.94 -11.26
N SER A 543 -14.68 -14.74 -12.54
CA SER A 543 -15.24 -15.54 -13.65
C SER A 543 -15.04 -17.03 -13.39
N GLY A 544 -13.80 -17.45 -13.06
CA GLY A 544 -13.50 -18.85 -12.75
C GLY A 544 -14.27 -19.43 -11.55
N ILE A 545 -14.76 -18.59 -10.62
CA ILE A 545 -15.67 -19.03 -9.55
C ILE A 545 -17.08 -19.26 -10.13
N ILE A 546 -17.60 -18.34 -10.96
CA ILE A 546 -18.88 -18.52 -11.66
C ILE A 546 -18.85 -19.78 -12.52
N ASP A 547 -17.83 -19.98 -13.35
CA ASP A 547 -17.65 -21.15 -14.21
C ASP A 547 -17.63 -22.46 -13.41
N SER A 548 -16.98 -22.44 -12.23
CA SER A 548 -16.95 -23.57 -11.30
C SER A 548 -18.33 -23.83 -10.68
N VAL A 549 -19.04 -22.80 -10.23
CA VAL A 549 -20.40 -22.92 -9.67
C VAL A 549 -21.39 -23.43 -10.72
N VAL A 550 -21.32 -22.93 -11.95
CA VAL A 550 -22.12 -23.37 -13.10
C VAL A 550 -21.90 -24.86 -13.37
N ARG A 551 -20.64 -25.28 -13.50
CA ARG A 551 -20.24 -26.68 -13.74
C ARG A 551 -20.66 -27.60 -12.59
N CYS A 552 -20.33 -27.25 -11.35
CA CYS A 552 -20.61 -28.08 -10.18
C CYS A 552 -22.11 -28.19 -9.86
N ASN A 553 -22.95 -27.24 -10.30
CA ASN A 553 -24.38 -27.25 -10.02
C ASN A 553 -25.29 -27.68 -11.18
N GLY A 554 -24.75 -27.91 -12.38
CA GLY A 554 -25.57 -28.26 -13.55
C GLY A 554 -26.47 -27.09 -13.98
N ILE A 555 -25.91 -25.88 -14.01
CA ILE A 555 -26.59 -24.70 -14.53
C ILE A 555 -26.40 -24.70 -16.05
N ASP A 556 -27.48 -24.94 -16.78
CA ASP A 556 -27.48 -24.82 -18.23
C ASP A 556 -27.40 -23.33 -18.57
N VAL A 557 -26.28 -22.89 -19.14
CA VAL A 557 -26.16 -21.55 -19.72
C VAL A 557 -26.70 -21.66 -21.14
N SER A 558 -27.94 -21.20 -21.36
CA SER A 558 -28.47 -21.11 -22.72
C SER A 558 -27.74 -20.00 -23.48
N SER A 559 -27.08 -20.38 -24.57
CA SER A 559 -26.49 -19.45 -25.52
C SER A 559 -27.57 -18.97 -26.49
N ASP A 560 -28.51 -18.18 -25.97
CA ASP A 560 -29.64 -17.64 -26.71
C ASP A 560 -29.22 -16.38 -27.50
N GLU A 561 -28.76 -16.64 -28.73
CA GLU A 561 -28.54 -15.74 -29.89
C GLU A 561 -27.72 -14.44 -29.67
#